data_AF-A0A3C1CFR7-F1
#
_entry.id   AF-A0A3C1CFR7-F1
#
_cell.length_a   1.000
_cell.length_b   1.000
_cell.length_c   1.000
_cell.angle_alpha   90.00
_cell.angle_beta   90.00
_cell.angle_gamma   90.00
#
_symmetry.space_group_name_H-M   'P 1'
#
loop_
_entity.id
_entity.type
_entity.pdbx_description
1 polymer ?
#
loop_
_entity_poly.entity_id
_entity_poly.type
_entity_poly.pdbx_seq_one_letter_code
_entity_poly.pdbx_strand_id
1 'polypeptide(L)' 'YDTMQYVKPDVSTICVGLAASMGQFLLCAGAPGKRLALPHSRILMHQPSGQMQGQAADIAIQ' A
#
# COMPACT_ATOMS: atom_id res chain seq x y z
N TYR A 1 6.46 -0.27 3.78
CA TYR A 1 6.39 1.19 4.04
C TYR A 1 7.52 1.59 4.95
N ASP A 2 7.60 1.06 6.17
CA ASP A 2 8.57 1.50 7.17
C ASP A 2 10.03 1.46 6.69
N THR A 3 10.45 0.37 6.03
CA THR A 3 11.80 0.30 5.46
C THR A 3 12.04 1.39 4.41
N MET A 4 11.05 1.71 3.58
CA MET A 4 11.18 2.79 2.57
C MET A 4 11.34 4.16 3.23
N GLN A 5 10.75 4.37 4.43
CA GLN A 5 10.88 5.61 5.20
C GLN A 5 12.15 5.64 6.07
N TYR A 6 12.62 4.48 6.52
CA TYR A 6 13.74 4.37 7.45
C TYR A 6 15.10 4.52 6.76
N VAL A 7 15.24 3.99 5.54
CA VAL A 7 16.50 4.04 4.82
C VAL A 7 16.82 5.46 4.38
N LYS A 8 18.10 5.84 4.44
CA LYS A 8 18.58 7.17 4.01
C LYS A 8 18.31 7.53 2.54
N PRO A 9 18.43 6.62 1.54
CA PRO A 9 18.19 6.98 0.15
C PRO A 9 16.69 7.23 -0.12
N ASP A 10 16.41 8.21 -0.98
CA ASP A 10 15.07 8.43 -1.51
C ASP A 10 14.59 7.20 -2.30
N VAL A 11 13.41 6.69 -1.94
CA VAL A 11 12.81 5.57 -2.67
C VAL A 11 11.93 6.09 -3.80
N SER A 12 12.35 5.84 -5.05
CA SER A 12 11.51 6.05 -6.22
C SER A 12 10.55 4.87 -6.41
N THR A 13 9.31 5.15 -6.76
CA THR A 13 8.28 4.13 -6.99
C THR A 13 7.66 4.32 -8.37
N ILE A 14 7.52 3.23 -9.12
CA ILE A 14 7.00 3.25 -10.48
C ILE A 14 5.94 2.16 -10.61
N CYS A 15 4.70 2.56 -10.88
CA CYS A 15 3.62 1.63 -11.17
C CYS A 15 3.68 1.17 -12.63
N VAL A 16 3.86 -0.14 -12.83
CA VAL A 16 3.78 -0.81 -14.13
C VAL A 16 2.61 -1.80 -14.09
N GLY A 17 1.56 -1.52 -14.85
CA GLY A 17 0.38 -2.40 -14.97
C GLY A 17 -0.66 -2.19 -13.86
N LEU A 18 -0.39 -2.66 -12.63
CA LEU A 18 -1.35 -2.59 -11.51
C LEU A 18 -0.66 -2.33 -10.17
N ALA A 19 -1.13 -1.31 -9.45
CA ALA A 19 -0.86 -1.14 -8.03
C ALA A 19 -2.21 -1.12 -7.28
N ALA A 20 -2.58 -2.25 -6.67
CA ALA A 20 -3.84 -2.40 -5.95
C ALA A 20 -3.59 -2.70 -4.47
N SER A 21 -4.52 -2.29 -3.60
CA SER A 21 -4.46 -2.58 -2.17
C SER A 21 -3.14 -2.08 -1.56
N MET A 22 -2.44 -2.91 -0.78
CA MET A 22 -1.10 -2.59 -0.26
C MET A 22 -0.07 -2.22 -1.34
N GLY A 23 -0.24 -2.66 -2.59
CA GLY A 23 0.61 -2.23 -3.70
C GLY A 23 0.42 -0.75 -4.07
N GLN A 24 -0.82 -0.25 -4.05
CA GLN A 24 -1.09 1.19 -4.14
C GLN A 24 -0.41 1.92 -2.98
N PHE A 25 -0.50 1.36 -1.77
CA PHE A 25 -0.06 2.04 -0.56
C PHE A 25 1.45 2.26 -0.61
N LEU A 26 2.20 1.24 -1.04
CA LEU A 26 3.63 1.34 -1.26
C LEU A 26 3.98 2.27 -2.43
N LEU A 27 3.20 2.29 -3.52
CA LEU A 27 3.39 3.27 -4.60
C LEU A 27 3.29 4.72 -4.08
N CYS A 28 2.33 5.01 -3.22
CA CYS A 28 2.19 6.34 -2.65
C CYS A 28 3.25 6.69 -1.59
N ALA A 29 3.93 5.68 -1.04
CA ALA A 29 4.97 5.81 -0.03
C ALA A 29 6.35 6.22 -0.57
N GLY A 30 6.54 6.26 -1.89
CA GLY A 30 7.79 6.76 -2.47
C GLY A 30 8.04 8.23 -2.13
N ALA A 31 9.29 8.66 -2.25
CA ALA A 31 9.70 10.02 -1.93
C ALA A 31 8.91 11.07 -2.73
N PRO A 32 8.61 12.26 -2.17
CA PRO A 32 7.92 13.34 -2.88
C PRO A 32 8.57 13.65 -4.23
N GLY A 33 7.75 13.76 -5.29
CA GLY A 33 8.23 13.98 -6.66
C GLY A 33 8.84 12.75 -7.35
N LYS A 34 9.01 11.61 -6.67
CA LYS A 34 9.59 10.36 -7.21
C LYS A 34 8.58 9.20 -7.24
N ARG A 35 7.30 9.53 -7.46
CA ARG A 35 6.20 8.56 -7.55
C ARG A 35 5.60 8.66 -8.95
N LEU A 36 5.71 7.58 -9.71
CA LEU A 36 5.45 7.57 -11.15
C LEU A 36 4.50 6.43 -11.50
N ALA A 37 3.77 6.58 -12.58
CA ALA A 37 2.95 5.52 -13.17
C ALA A 37 3.02 5.62 -14.69
N LEU A 38 3.08 4.46 -15.36
CA LEU A 38 2.95 4.43 -16.81
C LEU A 38 1.51 4.79 -17.24
N PRO A 39 1.31 5.29 -18.48
CA PRO A 39 0.01 5.79 -18.94
C PRO A 39 -1.16 4.78 -18.88
N HIS A 40 -0.86 3.48 -18.89
CA HIS A 40 -1.86 2.41 -18.86
C HIS A 40 -1.90 1.66 -17.51
N SER A 41 -1.18 2.15 -16.51
CA SER A 41 -1.23 1.57 -15.17
C SER A 41 -2.56 1.87 -14.50
N ARG A 42 -3.07 0.90 -13.73
CA ARG A 42 -4.25 1.06 -12.87
C ARG A 42 -3.84 1.12 -11.41
N ILE A 43 -4.42 2.06 -10.66
CA ILE A 43 -4.18 2.23 -9.23
C ILE A 43 -5.52 2.03 -8.53
N LEU A 44 -5.58 1.10 -7.58
CA LEU A 44 -6.81 0.75 -6.88
C LEU A 44 -6.61 0.87 -5.37
N MET A 45 -7.33 1.80 -4.76
CA MET A 45 -7.51 1.90 -3.33
C MET A 45 -8.81 1.19 -2.93
N HIS A 46 -8.75 0.40 -1.87
CA HIS A 46 -9.92 -0.13 -1.20
C HIS A 46 -9.61 -0.33 0.28
N GLN A 47 -10.65 -0.36 1.11
CA GLN A 47 -10.50 -0.65 2.54
C GLN A 47 -9.89 -2.06 2.75
N PRO A 48 -9.10 -2.26 3.81
CA PRO A 48 -8.65 -3.60 4.16
C PRO A 48 -9.85 -4.50 4.44
N SER A 49 -9.74 -5.76 4.08
CA SER A 49 -10.72 -6.80 4.38
C SER A 49 -10.10 -7.80 5.33
N GLY A 50 -10.75 -8.06 6.46
CA GLY A 50 -10.38 -9.10 7.40
C GLY A 50 -11.51 -10.11 7.55
N GLN A 51 -11.18 -11.31 8.01
CA GLN A 51 -12.14 -12.31 8.47
C GLN A 51 -11.73 -12.71 9.88
N MET A 52 -12.70 -12.86 10.77
CA MET A 52 -12.48 -13.24 12.16
C MET A 52 -13.54 -14.25 12.59
N GLN A 53 -13.14 -15.24 13.37
CA GLN A 53 -14.02 -16.24 13.97
C GLN A 53 -13.53 -16.55 15.38
N GLY A 54 -14.42 -16.61 16.36
CA GLY A 54 -14.06 -16.82 17.75
C GLY A 54 -15.21 -16.50 18.70
N GLN A 55 -14.91 -16.36 19.99
CA GLN A 55 -15.91 -15.88 20.94
C GLN A 55 -16.28 -14.42 20.62
N ALA A 56 -17.44 -13.97 21.10
CA ALA A 56 -17.88 -12.59 20.88
C ALA A 56 -16.84 -11.56 21.34
N ALA A 57 -16.12 -11.85 22.44
CA ALA A 57 -15.04 -11.02 22.94
C ALA A 57 -13.86 -10.93 21.95
N ASP A 58 -13.48 -12.06 21.33
CA ASP A 58 -12.39 -12.10 20.34
C ASP A 58 -12.77 -11.33 19.07
N ILE A 59 -14.03 -11.44 18.64
CA ILE A 59 -14.55 -10.70 17.49
C ILE A 59 -14.55 -9.19 17.74
N ALA A 60 -14.88 -8.75 18.97
CA ALA A 60 -14.92 -7.33 19.31
C ALA A 60 -13.54 -6.67 19.46
N ILE A 61 -12.47 -7.47 19.65
CA ILE A 61 -11.09 -6.98 19.76
C ILE A 61 -10.51 -6.64 18.37
N GLN A 62 -11.03 -7.25 17.31
CA GLN A 62 -10.58 -7.04 15.92
C GLN A 62 -11.38 -5.93 15.23
#